data_AF-A0A537N2B3-F1
#
_entry.id   AF-A0A537N2B3-F1
#
_cell.length_a   1.000
_cell.length_b   1.000
_cell.length_c   1.000
_cell.angle_alpha   90.00
_cell.angle_beta   90.00
_cell.angle_gamma   90.00
#
_symmetry.space_group_name_H-M   'P 1'
#
loop_
_entity.id
_entity.type
_entity.pdbx_description
1 polymer ?
#
loop_
_entity_poly.entity_id
_entity_poly.type
_entity_poly.pdbx_seq_one_letter_code
_entity_poly.pdbx_strand_id
1 'polypeptide(L)'
;MQKLAAAAFGALAAGLLATSAMAQDKTVDLKISIWLPPAHPLVPSTKEWAADIEKQSGGTIKTAIFPSEQLGKAFDHYDMARDGIADVTYVNPGYQPGRFPVISAGQ
;
A
#
# COMPACT_ATOMS: atom_id res chain seq x y z
N MET A 1 -32.35 -2.18 -49.59
CA MET A 1 -32.61 -1.91 -48.15
C MET A 1 -32.01 -2.97 -47.22
N GLN A 2 -31.98 -4.26 -47.56
CA GLN A 2 -31.38 -5.31 -46.70
C GLN A 2 -29.87 -5.15 -46.41
N LYS A 3 -29.08 -4.63 -47.36
CA LYS A 3 -27.62 -4.42 -47.17
C LYS A 3 -27.29 -3.29 -46.17
N LEU A 4 -28.18 -2.31 -46.03
CA LEU A 4 -28.05 -1.21 -45.05
C LEU A 4 -28.39 -1.67 -43.63
N ALA A 5 -29.38 -2.57 -43.48
CA ALA A 5 -29.73 -3.18 -42.19
C ALA A 5 -28.61 -4.08 -41.65
N ALA A 6 -27.93 -4.83 -42.51
CA ALA A 6 -26.81 -5.69 -42.12
C ALA A 6 -25.57 -4.88 -41.65
N ALA A 7 -25.30 -3.74 -42.28
CA ALA A 7 -24.20 -2.85 -41.89
C ALA A 7 -24.45 -2.16 -40.53
N ALA A 8 -25.71 -1.79 -40.24
CA ALA A 8 -26.10 -1.20 -38.96
C ALA A 8 -26.03 -2.21 -37.80
N PHE A 9 -26.35 -3.49 -38.05
CA PHE A 9 -26.25 -4.55 -37.04
C PHE A 9 -24.79 -4.91 -36.73
N GLY A 10 -23.91 -4.91 -37.74
CA GLY A 10 -22.47 -5.16 -37.56
C GLY A 10 -21.76 -4.07 -36.73
N ALA A 11 -22.14 -2.81 -36.92
CA ALA A 11 -21.58 -1.68 -36.15
C ALA A 11 -22.01 -1.72 -34.67
N LEU A 12 -23.23 -2.15 -34.37
CA LEU A 12 -23.74 -2.28 -33.00
C LEU A 12 -23.08 -3.45 -32.25
N ALA A 13 -22.82 -4.56 -32.94
CA ALA A 13 -22.11 -5.71 -32.38
C ALA A 13 -20.63 -5.42 -32.08
N ALA A 14 -19.97 -4.60 -32.91
CA ALA A 14 -18.59 -4.16 -32.66
C ALA A 14 -18.46 -3.19 -31.47
N GLY A 15 -19.48 -2.34 -31.23
CA GLY A 15 -19.51 -1.44 -30.07
C GLY A 15 -19.71 -2.16 -28.73
N LEU A 16 -20.43 -3.29 -28.72
CA LEU A 16 -20.66 -4.10 -27.50
C LEU A 16 -19.39 -4.83 -27.04
N LEU A 17 -18.50 -5.21 -27.96
CA LEU A 17 -17.22 -5.85 -27.64
C LEU A 17 -16.16 -4.88 -27.09
N ALA A 18 -16.38 -3.56 -27.20
CA ALA A 18 -15.43 -2.54 -26.75
C ALA A 18 -15.58 -2.15 -25.26
N THR A 19 -16.48 -2.80 -24.49
CA THR A 19 -16.87 -2.33 -23.15
C THR A 19 -16.24 -3.07 -21.96
N SER A 20 -15.38 -4.08 -22.16
CA SER A 20 -14.60 -4.64 -21.06
C SER A 20 -13.22 -3.99 -20.98
N ALA A 21 -13.18 -2.70 -20.64
CA ALA A 21 -11.99 -2.14 -20.02
C ALA A 21 -11.84 -2.84 -18.66
N MET A 22 -11.13 -3.97 -18.64
CA MET A 22 -10.68 -4.60 -17.40
C MET A 22 -9.80 -3.55 -16.72
N ALA A 23 -10.32 -2.89 -15.69
CA ALA A 23 -9.50 -2.03 -14.84
C ALA A 23 -8.37 -2.92 -14.31
N GLN A 24 -7.16 -2.74 -14.82
CA GLN A 24 -6.00 -3.39 -14.23
C GLN A 24 -5.87 -2.84 -12.83
N ASP A 25 -5.86 -3.72 -11.83
CA ASP A 25 -5.54 -3.32 -10.46
C ASP A 25 -4.20 -2.59 -10.52
N LYS A 26 -4.21 -1.31 -10.17
CA LYS A 26 -2.99 -0.51 -10.15
C LYS A 26 -2.09 -1.12 -9.10
N THR A 27 -0.88 -1.48 -9.50
CA THR A 27 0.14 -1.88 -8.53
C THR A 27 0.36 -0.75 -7.53
N VAL A 28 0.22 -1.05 -6.25
CA VAL A 28 0.48 -0.13 -5.13
C VAL A 28 1.83 -0.47 -4.55
N ASP A 29 2.73 0.50 -4.47
CA ASP A 29 4.00 0.37 -3.77
C ASP A 29 3.85 0.90 -2.34
N LEU A 30 3.59 0.00 -1.39
CA LEU A 30 3.41 0.31 0.02
C LEU A 30 4.77 0.58 0.71
N LYS A 31 5.01 1.80 1.16
CA LYS A 31 6.22 2.19 1.89
C LYS A 31 6.07 1.92 3.37
N ILE A 32 6.93 1.06 3.90
CA ILE A 32 6.94 0.68 5.31
C ILE A 32 8.22 1.22 5.96
N SER A 33 8.09 2.12 6.94
CA SER A 33 9.24 2.67 7.69
C SER A 33 9.34 2.06 9.09
N ILE A 34 10.55 1.63 9.45
CA ILE A 34 10.86 1.08 10.77
C ILE A 34 12.23 1.62 11.23
N TRP A 35 12.28 2.36 12.33
CA TRP A 35 13.54 3.00 12.77
C TRP A 35 14.61 2.02 13.27
N LEU A 36 14.24 0.76 13.51
CA LEU A 36 15.08 -0.26 14.14
C LEU A 36 16.16 -0.78 13.18
N PRO A 37 17.33 -1.18 13.71
CA PRO A 37 18.40 -1.77 12.89
C PRO A 37 17.98 -3.13 12.33
N PRO A 38 18.59 -3.63 11.24
CA PRO A 38 18.11 -4.82 10.53
C PRO A 38 18.14 -6.12 11.36
N ALA A 39 18.98 -6.18 12.38
CA ALA A 39 19.08 -7.32 13.30
C ALA A 39 17.95 -7.37 14.34
N HIS A 40 17.21 -6.28 14.54
CA HIS A 40 16.10 -6.27 15.49
C HIS A 40 14.95 -7.17 14.99
N PRO A 41 14.35 -8.04 15.83
CA PRO A 41 13.37 -9.05 15.39
C PRO A 41 12.16 -8.51 14.60
N LEU A 42 11.70 -7.30 14.89
CA LEU A 42 10.61 -6.68 14.13
C LEU A 42 10.92 -6.46 12.64
N VAL A 43 12.19 -6.32 12.25
CA VAL A 43 12.57 -6.12 10.84
C VAL A 43 12.34 -7.38 10.00
N PRO A 44 12.87 -8.57 10.34
CA PRO A 44 12.55 -9.80 9.60
C PRO A 44 11.05 -10.14 9.66
N SER A 45 10.37 -9.94 10.80
CA SER A 45 8.92 -10.14 10.87
C SER A 45 8.14 -9.21 9.94
N THR A 46 8.58 -7.96 9.77
CA THR A 46 7.99 -7.02 8.80
C THR A 46 8.19 -7.51 7.36
N LYS A 47 9.36 -8.08 7.05
CA LYS A 47 9.63 -8.64 5.72
C LYS A 47 8.76 -9.86 5.42
N GLU A 48 8.55 -10.73 6.39
CA GLU A 48 7.65 -11.89 6.28
C GLU A 48 6.21 -11.41 6.05
N TRP A 49 5.73 -10.47 6.87
CA TRP A 49 4.40 -9.87 6.71
C TRP A 49 4.23 -9.19 5.34
N ALA A 50 5.25 -8.47 4.88
CA ALA A 50 5.24 -7.83 3.56
C ALA A 50 5.17 -8.84 2.40
N ALA A 51 5.87 -9.97 2.51
CA ALA A 51 5.76 -11.06 1.54
C ALA A 51 4.35 -11.68 1.54
N ASP A 52 3.71 -11.80 2.70
CA ASP A 52 2.32 -12.25 2.82
C ASP A 52 1.34 -11.26 2.18
N ILE A 53 1.54 -9.95 2.34
CA ILE A 53 0.74 -8.92 1.66
C ILE A 53 0.85 -9.08 0.14
N GLU A 54 2.08 -9.20 -0.38
CA GLU A 54 2.29 -9.35 -1.81
C GLU A 54 1.62 -10.62 -2.34
N LYS A 55 1.77 -11.74 -1.63
CA LYS A 55 1.14 -13.02 -1.99
C LYS A 55 -0.39 -12.94 -1.96
N GLN A 56 -0.98 -12.41 -0.89
CA GLN A 56 -2.43 -12.39 -0.70
C GLN A 56 -3.12 -11.37 -1.60
N SER A 57 -2.42 -10.31 -2.00
CA SER A 57 -2.90 -9.33 -2.99
C SER A 57 -2.79 -9.81 -4.44
N GLY A 58 -2.31 -11.04 -4.69
CA GLY A 58 -2.04 -11.50 -6.06
C GLY A 58 -0.95 -10.70 -6.76
N GLY A 59 -0.05 -10.07 -6.00
CA GLY A 59 1.05 -9.24 -6.49
C GLY A 59 0.68 -7.79 -6.81
N THR A 60 -0.57 -7.37 -6.55
CA THR A 60 -1.03 -5.99 -6.78
C THR A 60 -0.54 -5.02 -5.72
N ILE A 61 -0.16 -5.49 -4.54
CA ILE A 61 0.53 -4.69 -3.53
C ILE A 61 1.97 -5.15 -3.43
N LYS A 62 2.90 -4.25 -3.76
CA LYS A 62 4.33 -4.42 -3.52
C LYS A 62 4.72 -3.60 -2.29
N THR A 63 5.86 -3.93 -1.69
CA THR A 63 6.30 -3.25 -0.47
C THR A 63 7.75 -2.78 -0.59
N ALA A 64 8.03 -1.57 -0.12
CA ALA A 64 9.38 -1.07 0.09
C ALA A 64 9.60 -0.84 1.59
N ILE A 65 10.53 -1.57 2.20
CA ILE A 65 10.82 -1.51 3.63
C ILE A 65 12.09 -0.69 3.87
N PHE A 66 11.97 0.34 4.72
CA PHE A 66 13.04 1.28 5.04
C PHE A 66 13.42 1.17 6.53
N PRO A 67 14.42 0.34 6.89
CA PRO A 67 14.89 0.19 8.26
C PRO A 67 15.84 1.32 8.68
N SER A 68 16.33 1.29 9.92
CA SER A 68 17.47 2.10 10.38
C SER A 68 17.33 3.61 10.18
N GLU A 69 16.15 4.16 10.45
CA GLU A 69 15.89 5.61 10.31
C GLU A 69 16.15 6.17 8.89
N GLN A 70 16.11 5.32 7.84
CA GLN A 70 16.43 5.75 6.47
C GLN A 70 15.52 6.87 5.94
N LEU A 71 14.25 6.88 6.34
CA LEU A 71 13.28 7.90 5.91
C LEU A 71 13.10 9.04 6.93
N GLY A 72 13.54 8.87 8.18
CA GLY A 72 13.32 9.83 9.26
C GLY A 72 13.66 9.25 10.63
N LYS A 73 13.73 10.11 11.66
CA LYS A 73 14.08 9.69 13.02
C LYS A 73 12.96 8.92 13.67
N ALA A 74 13.28 8.12 14.68
CA ALA A 74 12.29 7.33 15.41
C ALA A 74 11.13 8.18 15.97
N PHE A 75 11.42 9.41 16.39
CA PHE A 75 10.42 10.37 16.91
C PHE A 75 9.47 10.90 15.83
N ASP A 76 9.88 10.89 14.55
CA ASP A 76 9.12 11.47 13.44
C ASP A 76 8.11 10.48 12.85
N HIS A 77 8.21 9.19 13.17
CA HIS A 77 7.50 8.14 12.43
C HIS A 77 5.97 8.28 12.42
N TYR A 78 5.36 8.72 13.52
CA TYR A 78 3.91 9.00 13.50
C TYR A 78 3.56 10.13 12.52
N ASP A 79 4.31 11.23 12.56
CA ASP A 79 4.06 12.38 11.70
C ASP A 79 4.36 12.02 10.24
N MET A 80 5.33 11.13 9.98
CA MET A 80 5.59 10.56 8.65
C MET A 80 4.40 9.77 8.10
N ALA A 81 3.73 8.95 8.93
CA ALA A 81 2.52 8.25 8.51
C ALA A 81 1.36 9.22 8.30
N ARG A 82 1.16 10.17 9.22
CA ARG A 82 0.12 11.21 9.15
C ARG A 82 0.23 12.03 7.86
N ASP A 83 1.45 12.41 7.50
CA ASP A 83 1.74 13.29 6.36
C ASP A 83 1.93 12.53 5.04
N GLY A 84 1.84 11.19 5.06
CA GLY A 84 1.96 10.35 3.87
C GLY A 84 3.39 10.22 3.33
N ILE A 85 4.41 10.48 4.14
CA ILE A 85 5.82 10.24 3.78
C ILE A 85 6.09 8.73 3.67
N ALA A 86 5.54 7.96 4.61
CA ALA A 86 5.46 6.51 4.56
C ALA A 86 4.00 6.07 4.76
N ASP A 87 3.57 4.99 4.12
CA ASP A 87 2.19 4.51 4.22
C ASP A 87 1.95 3.75 5.52
N VAL A 88 2.98 3.06 6.01
CA VAL A 88 2.97 2.32 7.27
C VAL A 88 4.24 2.67 8.05
N THR A 89 4.08 2.95 9.33
CA THR A 89 5.21 3.17 10.23
C THR A 89 5.02 2.39 11.52
N TYR A 90 6.13 1.93 12.09
CA TYR A 90 6.14 1.63 13.52
C TYR A 90 6.01 2.93 14.31
N VAL A 91 5.42 2.89 15.50
CA VAL A 91 5.36 4.04 16.42
C VAL A 91 5.61 3.53 17.84
N ASN A 92 6.51 4.20 18.57
CA ASN A 92 6.62 4.04 20.02
C ASN A 92 5.94 5.24 20.70
N PRO A 93 4.82 5.04 21.41
CA PRO A 93 4.12 6.11 22.11
C PRO A 93 4.99 6.93 23.09
N GLY A 94 6.03 6.34 23.67
CA GLY A 94 6.98 7.05 24.54
C GLY A 94 7.79 8.14 23.83
N TYR A 95 7.90 8.11 22.51
CA TYR A 95 8.56 9.18 21.74
C TYR A 95 7.67 10.40 21.52
N GLN A 96 6.36 10.31 21.80
CA GLN A 96 5.42 11.42 21.62
C GLN A 96 4.60 11.63 22.89
N PRO A 97 5.22 12.13 23.98
CA PRO A 97 4.53 12.35 25.24
C PRO A 97 3.28 13.19 25.07
N GLY A 98 2.18 12.74 25.69
CA GLY A 98 0.88 13.44 25.65
C GLY A 98 0.05 13.23 24.38
N ARG A 99 0.61 12.66 23.30
CA ARG A 99 -0.13 12.42 22.05
C ARG A 99 -1.06 11.21 22.13
N PHE A 100 -0.70 10.19 22.91
CA PHE A 100 -1.48 8.96 23.03
C PHE A 100 -1.83 8.59 24.48
N PRO A 101 -2.77 9.31 25.12
CA PRO A 101 -3.03 9.19 26.55
C PRO A 101 -3.48 7.78 26.99
N VAL A 102 -4.14 7.02 26.11
CA VAL A 102 -4.62 5.66 26.43
C VAL A 102 -3.49 4.63 26.37
N ILE A 103 -2.73 4.59 25.27
CA ILE A 103 -1.67 3.59 25.08
C ILE A 103 -0.44 3.87 25.96
N SER A 104 -0.17 5.15 26.26
CA SER A 104 0.94 5.55 27.14
C SER A 104 0.67 5.26 28.61
N ALA A 105 -0.58 4.99 29.01
CA ALA A 105 -0.90 4.66 30.41
C ALA A 105 -0.40 3.26 30.83
N GLY A 106 -0.11 2.38 29.87
CA GLY A 106 0.35 1.00 30.12
C GLY A 106 1.83 0.74 29.82
N GLN A 107 2.61 1.79 29.52
CA GLN A 107 4.07 1.71 29.34
C GLN A 107 4.78 2.10 30.63
#